data_AF-A0A934HEQ9-F1
#
_entry.id   AF-A0A934HEQ9-F1
#
_cell.length_a   1.000
_cell.length_b   1.000
_cell.length_c   1.000
_cell.angle_alpha   90.00
_cell.angle_beta   90.00
_cell.angle_gamma   90.00
#
_symmetry.space_group_name_H-M   'P 1'
#
loop_
_entity.id
_entity.type
_entity.pdbx_description
1 polymer ?
#
loop_
_entity_poly.entity_id
_entity_poly.type
_entity_poly.pdbx_seq_one_letter_code
_entity_poly.pdbx_strand_id
1 'polypeptide(L)'
;MTDETQLSLLPAFNPTLIGFRAEEFLSLTQTLLAFPLEHPQAALDAAPFRLTRPEARPEIPLAPLPPRWYPRPAAEVIEAARAWLTAPPRPVIFEGRTQELMRVLRPLLAGHAVQVRGEPGVGKSALLANVANHERTRQRFRRIWWIDQPARLDQILALALNLPHVLADPDPVSRRARLAGQLDEHTLLIVDNLAPDDPLIEVLPTLTEHVLAAVEIAPALPDPDVPLPEDPEGVITLRGLDDNAAVDALARHAGIDDIRRIRPQLLHLVTLLGHHPYALMLAGALARRDKLSLDELEPLLQVETAPPVENSEDEAETEESPEAPVINASLNRALDVSLEALPRDYRRLFDAFGVFPPDGAPLDALHAVSPVGSLLASKRGLLMLEQYGFVRRDHRQPD
;
A
#
# COMPACT_ATOMS: atom_id res chain seq x y z
N MET A 1 -10.52 -44.27 -75.20
CA MET A 1 -9.18 -43.66 -75.23
C MET A 1 -9.39 -42.17 -75.22
N THR A 2 -9.12 -41.60 -74.05
CA THR A 2 -8.86 -40.20 -73.68
C THR A 2 -9.16 -39.11 -74.71
N ASP A 3 -10.31 -38.46 -74.48
CA ASP A 3 -10.56 -37.03 -74.67
C ASP A 3 -9.40 -36.20 -74.09
N GLU A 4 -8.83 -35.27 -74.86
CA GLU A 4 -8.14 -34.09 -74.33
C GLU A 4 -7.82 -33.12 -75.48
N THR A 5 -8.77 -32.25 -75.81
CA THR A 5 -8.49 -30.94 -76.42
C THR A 5 -9.73 -30.05 -76.31
N GLN A 6 -10.13 -29.73 -75.07
CA GLN A 6 -10.92 -28.53 -74.83
C GLN A 6 -9.96 -27.44 -74.35
N LEU A 7 -9.47 -26.64 -75.30
CA LEU A 7 -8.92 -25.33 -74.99
C LEU A 7 -10.05 -24.52 -74.34
N SER A 8 -9.97 -24.32 -73.03
CA SER A 8 -10.89 -23.51 -72.25
C SER A 8 -10.73 -22.04 -72.62
N LEU A 9 -11.36 -21.64 -73.72
CA LEU A 9 -11.58 -20.25 -74.03
C LEU A 9 -12.45 -19.66 -72.92
N LEU A 10 -11.88 -18.73 -72.15
CA LEU A 10 -12.63 -17.95 -71.17
C LEU A 10 -13.81 -17.26 -71.89
N PRO A 11 -15.03 -17.30 -71.33
CA PRO A 11 -16.16 -16.59 -71.92
C PRO A 11 -15.86 -15.09 -71.98
N ALA A 12 -16.24 -14.45 -73.09
CA ALA A 12 -16.01 -13.03 -73.29
C ALA A 12 -16.80 -12.21 -72.25
N PHE A 13 -16.09 -11.48 -71.40
CA PHE A 13 -16.66 -10.61 -70.37
C PHE A 13 -16.78 -9.17 -70.89
N ASN A 14 -17.98 -8.75 -71.29
CA ASN A 14 -18.29 -7.39 -71.72
C ASN A 14 -19.37 -6.77 -70.81
N PRO A 15 -19.01 -6.02 -69.76
CA PRO A 15 -19.98 -5.49 -68.82
C PRO A 15 -20.57 -4.15 -69.33
N THR A 16 -21.59 -4.21 -70.18
CA THR A 16 -22.46 -3.05 -70.42
C THR A 16 -23.60 -3.06 -69.39
N LEU A 17 -23.30 -2.57 -68.17
CA LEU A 17 -24.26 -2.50 -67.07
C LEU A 17 -25.18 -1.27 -67.23
N ILE A 18 -26.29 -1.43 -67.96
CA ILE A 18 -27.44 -0.52 -67.87
C ILE A 18 -28.62 -1.32 -67.31
N GLY A 19 -29.06 -0.96 -66.10
CA GLY A 19 -30.13 -1.65 -65.37
C GLY A 19 -29.61 -2.88 -64.62
N PHE A 20 -29.45 -2.74 -63.31
CA PHE A 20 -28.85 -3.73 -62.41
C PHE A 20 -29.71 -5.02 -62.35
N ARG A 21 -29.50 -5.97 -63.26
CA ARG A 21 -30.15 -7.29 -63.24
C ARG A 21 -29.31 -8.23 -62.38
N ALA A 22 -29.65 -8.28 -61.09
CA ALA A 22 -28.97 -9.11 -60.10
C ALA A 22 -28.86 -10.59 -60.51
N GLU A 23 -29.79 -11.10 -61.31
CA GLU A 23 -29.77 -12.47 -61.82
C GLU A 23 -28.65 -12.72 -62.85
N GLU A 24 -28.37 -11.78 -63.76
CA GLU A 24 -27.25 -11.91 -64.72
C GLU A 24 -25.91 -11.81 -64.00
N PHE A 25 -25.80 -10.92 -63.02
CA PHE A 25 -24.59 -10.84 -62.20
C PHE A 25 -24.37 -12.14 -61.41
N LEU A 26 -25.43 -12.69 -60.82
CA LEU A 26 -25.36 -13.93 -60.06
C LEU A 26 -25.04 -15.13 -60.97
N SER A 27 -25.62 -15.21 -62.17
CA SER A 27 -25.31 -16.28 -63.12
C SER A 27 -23.86 -16.21 -63.61
N LEU A 28 -23.36 -15.02 -63.92
CA LEU A 28 -21.97 -14.82 -64.33
C LEU A 28 -21.00 -15.15 -63.20
N THR A 29 -21.33 -14.76 -61.97
CA THR A 29 -20.51 -15.07 -60.79
C THR A 29 -20.50 -16.57 -60.51
N GLN A 30 -21.65 -17.26 -60.62
CA GLN A 30 -21.71 -18.72 -60.51
C GLN A 30 -20.91 -19.42 -61.61
N THR A 31 -20.90 -18.88 -62.82
CA THR A 31 -20.11 -19.42 -63.94
C THR A 31 -18.60 -19.28 -63.66
N LEU A 32 -18.17 -18.15 -63.08
CA LEU A 32 -16.79 -17.93 -62.68
C LEU A 32 -16.37 -18.80 -61.48
N LEU A 33 -17.27 -19.01 -60.52
CA LEU A 33 -17.03 -19.88 -59.35
C LEU A 33 -17.01 -21.37 -59.69
N ALA A 34 -17.65 -21.77 -60.81
CA ALA A 34 -17.58 -23.13 -61.33
C ALA A 34 -16.23 -23.43 -62.01
N PHE A 35 -15.39 -22.42 -62.25
CA PHE A 35 -14.05 -22.63 -62.75
C PHE A 35 -13.18 -23.21 -61.61
N PRO A 36 -12.59 -24.40 -61.79
CA PRO A 36 -11.81 -25.03 -60.74
C PRO A 36 -10.59 -24.18 -60.39
N LEU A 37 -10.52 -23.71 -59.13
CA LEU A 37 -9.40 -22.90 -58.62
C LEU A 37 -8.08 -23.69 -58.60
N GLU A 38 -8.15 -25.01 -58.58
CA GLU A 38 -7.02 -25.93 -58.60
C GLU A 38 -6.92 -26.57 -59.98
N HIS A 39 -5.92 -26.14 -60.76
CA HIS A 39 -5.57 -26.79 -62.01
C HIS A 39 -4.43 -27.80 -61.77
N PRO A 40 -4.44 -28.97 -62.44
CA PRO A 40 -3.35 -29.92 -62.35
C PRO A 40 -2.03 -29.27 -62.81
N GLN A 41 -0.95 -29.52 -62.07
CA GLN A 41 0.36 -28.88 -62.27
C GLN A 41 0.85 -28.95 -63.72
N ALA A 42 0.58 -30.06 -64.43
CA ALA A 42 0.95 -30.24 -65.83
C ALA A 42 0.30 -29.21 -66.78
N ALA A 43 -0.93 -28.77 -66.50
CA ALA A 43 -1.61 -27.73 -67.28
C ALA A 43 -1.05 -26.33 -66.99
N LEU A 44 -0.64 -26.06 -65.74
CA LEU A 44 0.03 -24.83 -65.35
C LEU A 44 1.44 -24.74 -65.95
N ASP A 45 2.17 -25.86 -66.02
CA ASP A 45 3.51 -25.92 -66.60
C ASP A 45 3.52 -25.74 -68.12
N ALA A 46 2.43 -26.10 -68.80
CA ALA A 46 2.22 -25.92 -70.23
C ALA A 46 1.70 -24.51 -70.61
N ALA A 47 1.37 -23.66 -69.63
CA ALA A 47 0.86 -22.33 -69.88
C ALA A 47 1.95 -21.43 -70.51
N PRO A 48 1.66 -20.70 -71.60
CA PRO A 48 2.66 -19.88 -72.30
C PRO A 48 3.12 -18.65 -71.50
N PHE A 49 2.42 -18.33 -70.40
CA PHE A 49 2.73 -17.19 -69.54
C PHE A 49 3.14 -17.69 -68.15
N ARG A 50 4.39 -17.42 -67.76
CA ARG A 50 4.89 -17.68 -66.41
C ARG A 50 4.81 -16.39 -65.58
N LEU A 51 4.06 -16.43 -64.48
CA LEU A 51 4.05 -15.35 -63.49
C LEU A 51 5.33 -15.44 -62.67
N THR A 52 6.36 -14.66 -63.01
CA THR A 52 7.51 -14.46 -62.14
C THR A 52 7.10 -13.58 -60.98
N ARG A 53 7.25 -14.08 -59.74
CA ARG A 53 7.05 -13.27 -58.53
C ARG A 53 7.91 -12.00 -58.66
N PRO A 54 7.31 -10.79 -58.65
CA PRO A 54 8.11 -9.58 -58.71
C PRO A 54 9.04 -9.53 -57.49
N GLU A 55 10.32 -9.23 -57.70
CA GLU A 55 11.27 -9.04 -56.61
C GLU A 55 10.67 -8.06 -55.58
N ALA A 56 10.72 -8.43 -54.30
CA ALA A 56 10.20 -7.58 -53.24
C ALA A 56 10.95 -6.24 -53.32
N ARG A 57 10.23 -5.16 -53.67
CA ARG A 57 10.80 -3.81 -53.62
C ARG A 57 11.30 -3.60 -52.19
N PRO A 58 12.55 -3.15 -51.98
CA PRO A 58 13.00 -2.79 -50.65
C PRO A 58 12.08 -1.68 -50.14
N GLU A 59 11.29 -1.99 -49.12
CA GLU A 59 10.46 -1.00 -48.45
C GLU A 59 11.38 0.06 -47.87
N ILE A 60 11.10 1.34 -48.18
CA ILE A 60 11.79 2.46 -47.54
C ILE A 60 11.59 2.25 -46.03
N PRO A 61 12.65 2.24 -45.20
CA PRO A 61 12.49 2.09 -43.76
C PRO A 61 11.50 3.14 -43.29
N LEU A 62 10.38 2.68 -42.72
CA LEU A 62 9.37 3.56 -42.15
C LEU A 62 10.07 4.54 -41.22
N ALA A 63 9.80 5.84 -41.38
CA ALA A 63 10.30 6.83 -40.46
C ALA A 63 9.93 6.39 -39.03
N PRO A 64 10.86 6.44 -38.06
CA PRO A 64 10.55 6.03 -36.71
C PRO A 64 9.35 6.83 -36.24
N LEU A 65 8.28 6.12 -35.86
CA LEU A 65 7.13 6.75 -35.24
C LEU A 65 7.63 7.59 -34.06
N PRO A 66 7.07 8.80 -33.83
CA PRO A 66 7.43 9.56 -32.64
C PRO A 66 7.24 8.68 -31.40
N PRO A 67 8.11 8.81 -30.39
CA PRO A 67 8.05 7.98 -29.18
C PRO A 67 6.61 8.00 -28.65
N ARG A 68 6.04 6.82 -28.39
CA ARG A 68 4.66 6.63 -27.94
C ARG A 68 4.28 7.72 -26.94
N TRP A 69 3.44 8.66 -27.35
CA TRP A 69 2.80 9.58 -26.43
C TRP A 69 1.96 8.72 -25.52
N TYR A 70 2.42 8.49 -24.29
CA TYR A 70 1.54 7.99 -23.25
C TYR A 70 0.30 8.90 -23.27
N PRO A 71 -0.92 8.35 -23.40
CA PRO A 71 -2.09 9.18 -23.22
C PRO A 71 -1.92 9.86 -21.88
N ARG A 72 -2.00 11.20 -21.87
CA ARG A 72 -2.00 11.93 -20.60
C ARG A 72 -3.08 11.28 -19.74
N PRO A 73 -2.76 10.85 -18.50
CA PRO A 73 -3.75 10.30 -17.60
C PRO A 73 -4.93 11.26 -17.55
N ALA A 74 -6.14 10.71 -17.52
CA ALA A 74 -7.32 11.53 -17.31
C ALA A 74 -7.12 12.40 -16.06
N ALA A 75 -7.62 13.63 -16.07
CA ALA A 75 -7.45 14.55 -14.95
C ALA A 75 -7.92 13.93 -13.62
N GLU A 76 -8.98 13.12 -13.68
CA GLU A 76 -9.50 12.34 -12.55
C GLU A 76 -8.46 11.41 -11.91
N VAL A 77 -7.59 10.77 -12.72
CA VAL A 77 -6.53 9.89 -12.22
C VAL A 77 -5.44 10.69 -11.50
N ILE A 78 -5.11 11.89 -12.02
CA ILE A 78 -4.12 12.77 -11.42
C ILE A 78 -4.65 13.33 -10.10
N GLU A 79 -5.90 13.80 -10.09
CA GLU A 79 -6.54 14.31 -8.87
C GLU A 79 -6.74 13.20 -7.83
N ALA A 80 -7.10 11.98 -8.26
CA ALA A 80 -7.10 10.83 -7.37
C ALA A 80 -5.71 10.59 -6.76
N ALA A 81 -4.65 10.53 -7.58
CA ALA A 81 -3.28 10.35 -7.09
C ALA A 81 -2.85 11.45 -6.10
N ARG A 82 -3.29 12.70 -6.31
CA ARG A 82 -3.06 13.79 -5.34
C ARG A 82 -3.86 13.63 -4.07
N ALA A 83 -5.12 13.18 -4.16
CA ALA A 83 -5.92 12.86 -2.99
C ALA A 83 -5.27 11.74 -2.15
N TRP A 84 -4.66 10.74 -2.82
CA TRP A 84 -3.85 9.69 -2.18
C TRP A 84 -2.63 10.23 -1.44
N LEU A 85 -2.12 11.41 -1.77
CA LEU A 85 -1.00 12.03 -1.03
C LEU A 85 -1.45 12.86 0.18
N THR A 86 -2.74 12.91 0.50
CA THR A 86 -3.24 13.67 1.64
C THR A 86 -2.82 13.03 2.95
N ALA A 87 -2.22 13.82 3.85
CA ALA A 87 -1.88 13.35 5.19
C ALA A 87 -3.12 13.02 6.03
N PRO A 88 -3.06 11.98 6.87
CA PRO A 88 -4.14 11.64 7.80
C PRO A 88 -4.39 12.78 8.80
N PRO A 89 -5.61 12.87 9.37
CA PRO A 89 -5.91 13.84 10.42
C PRO A 89 -5.09 13.57 11.69
N ARG A 90 -5.00 14.59 12.55
CA ARG A 90 -4.35 14.42 13.86
C ARG A 90 -5.07 13.34 14.68
N PRO A 91 -4.34 12.45 15.36
CA PRO A 91 -4.94 11.53 16.31
C PRO A 91 -5.62 12.31 17.44
N VAL A 92 -6.72 11.76 17.95
CA VAL A 92 -7.52 12.39 19.02
C VAL A 92 -6.71 12.49 20.32
N ILE A 93 -5.90 11.48 20.59
CA ILE A 93 -5.05 11.37 21.78
C ILE A 93 -3.58 11.34 21.34
N PHE A 94 -2.81 12.31 21.83
CA PHE A 94 -1.37 12.42 21.59
C PHE A 94 -0.69 13.05 22.81
N GLU A 95 -0.22 12.22 23.76
CA GLU A 95 0.41 12.69 25.00
C GLU A 95 1.89 12.38 25.07
N GLY A 96 2.60 13.15 25.88
CA GLY A 96 4.00 12.88 26.24
C GLY A 96 5.02 13.08 25.13
N ARG A 97 4.58 13.24 23.88
CA ARG A 97 5.44 13.26 22.68
C ARG A 97 5.87 14.64 22.22
N THR A 98 5.70 15.67 23.04
CA THR A 98 6.02 17.06 22.64
C THR A 98 7.51 17.23 22.38
N GLN A 99 8.38 16.54 23.13
CA GLN A 99 9.83 16.63 22.94
C GLN A 99 10.25 15.99 21.63
N GLU A 100 9.75 14.79 21.31
CA GLU A 100 10.01 14.09 20.06
C GLU A 100 9.45 14.86 18.87
N LEU A 101 8.25 15.42 19.00
CA LEU A 101 7.68 16.32 18.00
C LEU A 101 8.60 17.50 17.69
N MET A 102 9.14 18.16 18.73
CA MET A 102 10.07 19.26 18.55
C MET A 102 11.43 18.82 18.00
N ARG A 103 11.91 17.63 18.37
CA ARG A 103 13.13 17.02 17.79
C ARG A 103 12.97 16.72 16.31
N VAL A 104 11.77 16.34 15.85
CA VAL A 104 11.47 16.17 14.41
C VAL A 104 11.38 17.54 13.72
N LEU A 105 10.59 18.47 14.28
CA LEU A 105 10.28 19.73 13.60
C LEU A 105 11.50 20.61 13.36
N ARG A 106 12.45 20.68 14.30
CA ARG A 106 13.62 21.56 14.17
C ARG A 106 14.48 21.26 12.93
N PRO A 107 15.03 20.05 12.75
CA PRO A 107 15.81 19.69 11.57
C PRO A 107 14.97 19.73 10.29
N LEU A 108 13.72 19.26 10.35
CA LEU A 108 12.84 19.20 9.18
C LEU A 108 12.56 20.59 8.59
N LEU A 109 12.26 21.57 9.44
CA LEU A 109 12.04 22.97 9.02
C LEU A 109 13.33 23.66 8.56
N ALA A 110 14.49 23.13 8.96
CA ALA A 110 15.81 23.61 8.57
C ALA A 110 16.36 22.95 7.28
N GLY A 111 15.60 22.07 6.61
CA GLY A 111 16.08 21.42 5.38
C GLY A 111 16.86 20.13 5.59
N HIS A 112 16.62 19.41 6.69
CA HIS A 112 17.27 18.13 6.95
C HIS A 112 16.24 17.01 6.97
N ALA A 113 16.56 15.91 6.28
CA ALA A 113 15.76 14.70 6.34
C ALA A 113 15.76 14.12 7.75
N VAL A 114 14.62 13.60 8.19
CA VAL A 114 14.43 13.01 9.52
C VAL A 114 13.87 11.61 9.40
N GLN A 115 14.46 10.68 10.13
CA GLN A 115 13.99 9.32 10.29
C GLN A 115 13.43 9.11 11.70
N VAL A 116 12.21 8.60 11.79
CA VAL A 116 11.56 8.20 13.03
C VAL A 116 11.56 6.67 13.08
N ARG A 117 12.36 6.10 13.97
CA ARG A 117 12.44 4.65 14.18
C ARG A 117 11.59 4.23 15.36
N GLY A 118 11.14 3.00 15.37
CA GLY A 118 10.47 2.45 16.55
C GLY A 118 9.68 1.19 16.25
N GLU A 119 9.28 0.52 17.32
CA GLU A 119 8.55 -0.74 17.27
C GLU A 119 7.11 -0.56 16.71
N PRO A 120 6.45 -1.64 16.29
CA PRO A 120 5.02 -1.62 16.00
C PRO A 120 4.21 -1.03 17.15
N GLY A 121 3.19 -0.23 16.83
CA GLY A 121 2.29 0.32 17.86
C GLY A 121 2.87 1.41 18.79
N VAL A 122 4.15 1.79 18.64
CA VAL A 122 4.80 2.82 19.48
C VAL A 122 4.31 4.26 19.19
N GLY A 123 3.56 4.45 18.10
CA GLY A 123 2.98 5.74 17.72
C GLY A 123 3.73 6.52 16.63
N LYS A 124 4.55 5.88 15.79
CA LYS A 124 5.25 6.51 14.66
C LYS A 124 4.30 7.29 13.74
N SER A 125 3.29 6.61 13.19
CA SER A 125 2.28 7.21 12.30
C SER A 125 1.50 8.34 12.98
N ALA A 126 1.25 8.25 14.29
CA ALA A 126 0.60 9.30 15.08
C ALA A 126 1.48 10.54 15.23
N LEU A 127 2.79 10.37 15.43
CA LEU A 127 3.77 11.47 15.44
C LEU A 127 3.87 12.13 14.07
N LEU A 128 4.02 11.34 13.00
CA LEU A 128 4.07 11.84 11.62
C LEU A 128 2.81 12.63 11.26
N ALA A 129 1.62 12.12 11.62
CA ALA A 129 0.35 12.82 11.40
C ALA A 129 0.30 14.15 12.17
N ASN A 130 0.84 14.20 13.39
CA ASN A 130 0.96 15.47 14.13
C ASN A 130 1.90 16.45 13.45
N VAL A 131 3.07 16.00 12.95
CA VAL A 131 4.01 16.83 12.20
C VAL A 131 3.37 17.39 10.93
N ALA A 132 2.71 16.54 10.14
CA ALA A 132 2.05 16.92 8.89
C ALA A 132 0.99 18.00 9.09
N ASN A 133 0.28 17.93 10.21
CA ASN A 133 -0.78 18.87 10.55
C ASN A 133 -0.31 20.03 11.42
N HIS A 134 0.95 20.07 11.85
CA HIS A 134 1.47 21.10 12.74
C HIS A 134 1.47 22.48 12.07
N GLU A 135 1.18 23.53 12.83
CA GLU A 135 1.02 24.89 12.30
C GLU A 135 2.26 25.36 11.55
N ARG A 136 3.44 25.21 12.15
CA ARG A 136 4.72 25.59 11.54
C ARG A 136 5.03 24.81 10.26
N THR A 137 4.66 23.53 10.21
CA THR A 137 4.84 22.69 9.02
C THR A 137 3.98 23.20 7.88
N ARG A 138 2.71 23.50 8.16
CA ARG A 138 1.76 24.05 7.17
C ARG A 138 2.09 25.48 6.72
N GLN A 139 2.79 26.25 7.55
CA GLN A 139 3.31 27.58 7.17
C GLN A 139 4.55 27.47 6.28
N ARG A 140 5.44 26.49 6.51
CA ARG A 140 6.68 26.30 5.73
C ARG A 140 6.44 25.61 4.39
N PHE A 141 5.62 24.57 4.36
CA PHE A 141 5.44 23.71 3.20
C PHE A 141 4.10 23.96 2.53
N ARG A 142 4.14 24.28 1.23
CA ARG A 142 2.94 24.42 0.41
C ARG A 142 2.34 23.06 0.07
N ARG A 143 3.16 22.02 -0.05
CA ARG A 143 2.75 20.63 -0.34
C ARG A 143 3.28 19.73 0.77
N ILE A 144 2.38 18.95 1.37
CA ILE A 144 2.72 17.93 2.35
C ILE A 144 2.16 16.62 1.80
N TRP A 145 3.05 15.76 1.32
CA TRP A 145 2.70 14.54 0.61
C TRP A 145 2.96 13.32 1.48
N TRP A 146 1.91 12.59 1.78
CA TRP A 146 1.92 11.39 2.61
C TRP A 146 1.89 10.13 1.76
N ILE A 147 2.88 9.26 1.96
CA ILE A 147 3.02 7.99 1.28
C ILE A 147 3.08 6.88 2.33
N ASP A 148 2.01 6.10 2.40
CA ASP A 148 1.84 4.94 3.26
C ASP A 148 2.20 3.61 2.58
N GLN A 149 2.44 3.63 1.26
CA GLN A 149 2.90 2.50 0.46
C GLN A 149 4.24 2.83 -0.21
N PRO A 150 5.38 2.69 0.50
CA PRO A 150 6.70 3.01 -0.03
C PRO A 150 7.01 2.29 -1.35
N ALA A 151 6.57 1.04 -1.50
CA ALA A 151 6.76 0.25 -2.72
C ALA A 151 6.18 0.90 -3.99
N ARG A 152 5.20 1.80 -3.86
CA ARG A 152 4.56 2.52 -4.97
C ARG A 152 4.99 3.99 -5.09
N LEU A 153 6.02 4.41 -4.35
CA LEU A 153 6.52 5.78 -4.30
C LEU A 153 6.65 6.42 -5.70
N ASP A 154 7.45 5.79 -6.57
CA ASP A 154 7.72 6.31 -7.92
C ASP A 154 6.43 6.48 -8.74
N GLN A 155 5.51 5.51 -8.66
CA GLN A 155 4.25 5.51 -9.39
C GLN A 155 3.33 6.64 -8.91
N ILE A 156 3.16 6.78 -7.59
CA ILE A 156 2.30 7.80 -6.99
C ILE A 156 2.85 9.19 -7.31
N LEU A 157 4.16 9.40 -7.13
CA LEU A 157 4.81 10.68 -7.45
C LEU A 157 4.73 11.02 -8.93
N ALA A 158 5.01 10.07 -9.83
CA ALA A 158 4.91 10.29 -11.27
C ALA A 158 3.49 10.68 -11.69
N LEU A 159 2.46 10.07 -11.12
CA LEU A 159 1.07 10.43 -11.40
C LEU A 159 0.71 11.81 -10.82
N ALA A 160 1.04 12.08 -9.56
CA ALA A 160 0.72 13.34 -8.90
C ALA A 160 1.41 14.56 -9.52
N LEU A 161 2.64 14.37 -10.02
CA LEU A 161 3.43 15.36 -10.76
C LEU A 161 3.06 15.45 -12.24
N ASN A 162 2.16 14.59 -12.74
CA ASN A 162 1.77 14.50 -14.15
C ASN A 162 2.97 14.18 -15.08
N LEU A 163 3.80 13.23 -14.66
CA LEU A 163 4.99 12.73 -15.35
C LEU A 163 4.90 11.21 -15.60
N PRO A 164 3.82 10.69 -16.18
CA PRO A 164 3.64 9.25 -16.39
C PRO A 164 4.73 8.63 -17.28
N HIS A 165 5.31 9.42 -18.19
CA HIS A 165 6.39 8.99 -19.08
C HIS A 165 7.68 8.62 -18.34
N VAL A 166 7.87 9.12 -17.12
CA VAL A 166 9.01 8.79 -16.26
C VAL A 166 8.96 7.31 -15.85
N LEU A 167 7.77 6.71 -15.74
CA LEU A 167 7.60 5.29 -15.44
C LEU A 167 8.04 4.35 -16.58
N ALA A 168 8.20 4.85 -17.80
CA ALA A 168 8.75 4.07 -18.91
C ALA A 168 10.27 3.91 -18.83
N ASP A 169 10.95 4.70 -17.99
CA ASP A 169 12.38 4.57 -17.77
C ASP A 169 12.66 3.31 -16.94
N PRO A 170 13.36 2.29 -17.48
CA PRO A 170 13.66 1.07 -16.75
C PRO A 170 14.65 1.32 -15.59
N ASP A 171 15.44 2.40 -15.66
CA ASP A 171 16.40 2.74 -14.61
C ASP A 171 15.72 3.55 -13.49
N PRO A 172 15.62 2.99 -12.25
CA PRO A 172 15.03 3.70 -11.12
C PRO A 172 15.83 4.94 -10.71
N VAL A 173 17.14 5.00 -10.95
CA VAL A 173 17.97 6.14 -10.58
C VAL A 173 17.65 7.35 -11.46
N SER A 174 17.69 7.18 -12.79
CA SER A 174 17.26 8.20 -13.76
C SER A 174 15.81 8.64 -13.51
N ARG A 175 14.92 7.69 -13.23
CA ARG A 175 13.51 7.96 -12.91
C ARG A 175 13.37 8.92 -11.72
N ARG A 176 14.04 8.59 -10.62
CA ARG A 176 13.99 9.37 -9.37
C ARG A 176 14.64 10.73 -9.51
N ALA A 177 15.74 10.85 -10.26
CA ALA A 177 16.35 12.15 -10.56
C ALA A 177 15.37 13.09 -11.29
N ARG A 178 14.56 12.56 -12.21
CA ARG A 178 13.52 13.34 -12.90
C ARG A 178 12.37 13.74 -11.98
N LEU A 179 11.96 12.87 -11.07
CA LEU A 179 10.94 13.18 -10.06
C LEU A 179 11.46 14.24 -9.07
N ALA A 180 12.70 14.10 -8.60
CA ALA A 180 13.37 15.02 -7.70
C ALA A 180 13.43 16.45 -8.27
N GLY A 181 13.74 16.60 -9.57
CA GLY A 181 13.76 17.90 -10.25
C GLY A 181 12.42 18.64 -10.30
N GLN A 182 11.34 18.04 -9.78
CA GLN A 182 9.98 18.61 -9.75
C GLN A 182 9.47 18.82 -8.31
N LEU A 183 10.22 18.36 -7.32
CA LEU A 183 10.00 18.63 -5.90
C LEU A 183 10.74 19.93 -5.55
N ASP A 184 10.02 20.92 -5.05
CA ASP A 184 10.58 22.20 -4.63
C ASP A 184 10.89 22.21 -3.12
N GLU A 185 11.59 23.25 -2.65
CA GLU A 185 11.88 23.45 -1.21
C GLU A 185 10.62 23.64 -0.34
N HIS A 186 9.43 23.73 -0.97
CA HIS A 186 8.15 23.88 -0.31
C HIS A 186 7.34 22.57 -0.30
N THR A 187 7.95 21.46 -0.69
CA THR A 187 7.35 20.14 -0.70
C THR A 187 7.98 19.26 0.38
N LEU A 188 7.18 18.88 1.37
CA LEU A 188 7.53 17.91 2.40
C LEU A 188 7.02 16.52 1.98
N LEU A 189 7.92 15.56 1.92
CA LEU A 189 7.59 14.15 1.71
C LEU A 189 7.56 13.42 3.05
N ILE A 190 6.41 12.83 3.39
CA ILE A 190 6.25 11.98 4.57
C ILE A 190 6.04 10.54 4.07
N VAL A 191 6.94 9.64 4.47
CA VAL A 191 6.88 8.22 4.09
C VAL A 191 6.69 7.40 5.36
N ASP A 192 5.61 6.63 5.43
CA ASP A 192 5.27 5.77 6.55
C ASP A 192 5.51 4.29 6.21
N ASN A 193 5.61 3.44 7.23
CA ASN A 193 5.72 1.97 7.10
C ASN A 193 6.92 1.46 6.26
N LEU A 194 8.09 2.07 6.41
CA LEU A 194 9.31 1.54 5.80
C LEU A 194 9.87 0.37 6.64
N ALA A 195 10.27 -0.69 5.96
CA ALA A 195 11.04 -1.77 6.56
C ALA A 195 12.46 -1.29 6.91
N PRO A 196 13.14 -1.89 7.91
CA PRO A 196 14.46 -1.44 8.36
C PRO A 196 15.53 -1.51 7.26
N ASP A 197 15.43 -2.50 6.37
CA ASP A 197 16.37 -2.73 5.26
C ASP A 197 15.83 -2.20 3.91
N ASP A 198 14.81 -1.35 3.94
CA ASP A 198 14.23 -0.81 2.71
C ASP A 198 15.25 0.13 2.01
N PRO A 199 15.65 -0.15 0.76
CA PRO A 199 16.60 0.69 0.03
C PRO A 199 16.09 2.13 -0.18
N LEU A 200 14.79 2.37 -0.02
CA LEU A 200 14.23 3.72 -0.07
C LEU A 200 14.79 4.62 1.03
N ILE A 201 15.20 4.09 2.19
CA ILE A 201 15.72 4.91 3.30
C ILE A 201 16.89 5.80 2.85
N GLU A 202 17.82 5.24 2.09
CA GLU A 202 18.99 5.97 1.57
C GLU A 202 18.65 6.87 0.38
N VAL A 203 17.60 6.53 -0.36
CA VAL A 203 17.21 7.20 -1.60
C VAL A 203 16.33 8.42 -1.33
N LEU A 204 15.47 8.40 -0.32
CA LEU A 204 14.53 9.49 -0.06
C LEU A 204 15.20 10.88 0.06
N PRO A 205 16.34 11.03 0.76
CA PRO A 205 17.04 12.33 0.82
C PRO A 205 17.54 12.83 -0.54
N THR A 206 17.68 11.95 -1.55
CA THR A 206 18.06 12.34 -2.92
C THR A 206 16.88 12.89 -3.72
N LEU A 207 15.64 12.65 -3.26
CA LEU A 207 14.43 13.19 -3.90
C LEU A 207 14.15 14.62 -3.46
N THR A 208 14.29 14.91 -2.17
CA THR A 208 14.14 16.24 -1.58
C THR A 208 14.86 16.30 -0.24
N GLU A 209 15.31 17.49 0.15
CA GLU A 209 15.90 17.75 1.47
C GLU A 209 14.86 17.64 2.60
N HIS A 210 13.57 17.80 2.27
CA HIS A 210 12.47 17.79 3.22
C HIS A 210 11.75 16.44 3.24
N VAL A 211 12.36 15.46 3.90
CA VAL A 211 11.81 14.11 4.08
C VAL A 211 11.58 13.81 5.55
N LEU A 212 10.44 13.20 5.86
CA LEU A 212 10.17 12.55 7.13
C LEU A 212 9.81 11.07 6.88
N ALA A 213 10.65 10.15 7.33
CA ALA A 213 10.48 8.72 7.11
C ALA A 213 10.21 7.99 8.43
N ALA A 214 9.16 7.18 8.52
CA ALA A 214 8.96 6.27 9.65
C ALA A 214 9.43 4.86 9.28
N VAL A 215 10.35 4.33 10.10
CA VAL A 215 10.97 3.02 9.88
C VAL A 215 10.65 2.11 11.05
N GLU A 216 10.18 0.92 10.74
CA GLU A 216 9.93 -0.12 11.72
C GLU A 216 11.25 -0.78 12.13
N ILE A 217 11.43 -0.95 13.44
CA ILE A 217 12.57 -1.69 13.99
C ILE A 217 12.03 -2.83 14.86
N ALA A 218 12.81 -3.91 14.92
CA ALA A 218 12.52 -5.02 15.82
C ALA A 218 12.48 -4.54 17.28
N PRO A 219 11.68 -5.21 18.13
CA PRO A 219 11.64 -4.87 19.53
C PRO A 219 12.99 -5.14 20.17
N ALA A 220 13.51 -4.15 20.89
CA ALA A 220 14.77 -4.29 21.61
C ALA A 220 14.47 -4.16 23.09
N LEU A 221 14.75 -5.22 23.87
CA LEU A 221 14.78 -5.13 25.31
C LEU A 221 15.94 -4.20 25.70
N PRO A 222 15.66 -2.98 26.21
CA PRO A 222 16.73 -2.15 26.69
C PRO A 222 17.34 -2.83 27.91
N ASP A 223 18.63 -3.17 27.82
CA ASP A 223 19.38 -3.65 28.96
C ASP A 223 19.42 -2.52 30.01
N PRO A 224 18.85 -2.71 31.22
CA PRO A 224 18.77 -1.67 32.24
C PRO A 224 20.15 -1.19 32.71
N ASP A 225 21.18 -2.01 32.54
CA ASP A 225 22.56 -1.69 32.92
C ASP A 225 23.33 -0.97 31.82
N VAL A 226 22.78 -0.90 30.60
CA VAL A 226 23.40 -0.22 29.45
C VAL A 226 22.70 1.11 29.18
N PRO A 227 23.43 2.25 29.27
CA PRO A 227 22.86 3.51 28.88
C PRO A 227 22.45 3.46 27.41
N LEU A 228 21.27 3.99 27.18
CA LEU A 228 20.61 3.94 25.88
C LEU A 228 21.48 4.67 24.84
N PRO A 229 21.69 4.07 23.65
CA PRO A 229 22.49 4.71 22.62
C PRO A 229 21.86 6.04 22.23
N GLU A 230 22.70 7.06 22.04
CA GLU A 230 22.26 8.32 21.46
C GLU A 230 21.82 8.09 20.02
N ASP A 231 20.72 8.73 19.63
CA ASP A 231 20.27 8.66 18.25
C ASP A 231 21.30 9.35 17.33
N PRO A 232 21.66 8.75 16.18
CA PRO A 232 22.50 9.43 15.20
C PRO A 232 21.78 10.68 14.64
N GLU A 233 22.55 11.58 14.03
CA GLU A 233 22.00 12.82 13.47
C GLU A 233 20.90 12.52 12.45
N GLY A 234 19.78 13.25 12.55
CA GLY A 234 18.61 13.04 11.69
C GLY A 234 17.77 11.81 12.06
N VAL A 235 18.14 11.02 13.07
CA VAL A 235 17.35 9.87 13.53
C VAL A 235 16.74 10.16 14.90
N ILE A 236 15.51 9.69 15.10
CA ILE A 236 14.77 9.80 16.36
C ILE A 236 14.14 8.45 16.63
N THR A 237 14.56 7.77 17.70
CA THR A 237 14.00 6.48 18.08
C THR A 237 12.86 6.67 19.08
N LEU A 238 11.63 6.31 18.68
CA LEU A 238 10.47 6.26 19.55
C LEU A 238 10.44 4.96 20.35
N ARG A 239 10.03 5.09 21.60
CA ARG A 239 9.95 4.03 22.61
C ARG A 239 8.63 4.11 23.34
N GLY A 240 8.35 3.25 24.32
CA GLY A 240 7.21 3.41 25.22
C GLY A 240 7.07 4.84 25.76
N LEU A 241 5.85 5.24 26.10
CA LEU A 241 5.60 6.53 26.74
C LEU A 241 6.26 6.57 28.13
N ASP A 242 6.59 7.77 28.61
CA ASP A 242 6.93 7.93 30.02
C ASP A 242 5.73 7.59 30.92
N ASP A 243 5.99 7.25 32.19
CA ASP A 243 4.95 6.82 33.14
C ASP A 243 3.77 7.80 33.24
N ASN A 244 4.05 9.11 33.23
CA ASN A 244 3.01 10.12 33.40
C ASN A 244 2.13 10.20 32.15
N ALA A 245 2.75 10.29 30.98
CA ALA A 245 2.07 10.32 29.70
C ALA A 245 1.33 9.02 29.40
N ALA A 246 1.88 7.88 29.80
CA ALA A 246 1.26 6.57 29.65
C ALA A 246 0.01 6.45 30.54
N VAL A 247 0.09 6.86 31.81
CA VAL A 247 -1.07 6.92 32.71
C VAL A 247 -2.15 7.86 32.17
N ASP A 248 -1.77 9.05 31.71
CA ASP A 248 -2.70 10.03 31.17
C ASP A 248 -3.30 9.57 29.82
N ALA A 249 -2.55 8.79 29.02
CA ALA A 249 -3.03 8.11 27.81
C ALA A 249 -4.08 7.06 28.15
N LEU A 250 -3.75 6.12 29.03
CA LEU A 250 -4.67 5.07 29.44
C LEU A 250 -5.96 5.66 30.04
N ALA A 251 -5.85 6.64 30.93
CA ALA A 251 -7.00 7.30 31.55
C ALA A 251 -7.93 7.95 30.52
N ARG A 252 -7.39 8.66 29.52
CA ARG A 252 -8.20 9.27 28.45
C ARG A 252 -8.83 8.24 27.52
N HIS A 253 -8.14 7.15 27.20
CA HIS A 253 -8.75 6.06 26.42
C HIS A 253 -9.86 5.35 27.20
N ALA A 254 -9.67 5.14 28.51
CA ALA A 254 -10.66 4.58 29.43
C ALA A 254 -11.84 5.54 29.74
N GLY A 255 -11.69 6.84 29.49
CA GLY A 255 -12.69 7.86 29.82
C GLY A 255 -12.76 8.17 31.32
N ILE A 256 -11.61 8.17 31.98
CA ILE A 256 -11.45 8.46 33.42
C ILE A 256 -10.92 9.88 33.58
N ASP A 257 -11.71 10.76 34.21
CA ASP A 257 -11.36 12.17 34.40
C ASP A 257 -10.54 12.42 35.69
N ASP A 258 -10.80 11.69 36.78
CA ASP A 258 -10.06 11.84 38.05
C ASP A 258 -9.17 10.63 38.33
N ILE A 259 -7.88 10.80 38.06
CA ILE A 259 -6.87 9.75 38.24
C ILE A 259 -6.22 9.78 39.63
N ARG A 260 -6.48 10.79 40.49
CA ARG A 260 -5.64 11.03 41.69
C ARG A 260 -5.59 9.85 42.66
N ARG A 261 -6.71 9.14 42.82
CA ARG A 261 -6.84 8.00 43.75
C ARG A 261 -6.43 6.68 43.14
N ILE A 262 -6.55 6.55 41.82
CA ILE A 262 -6.33 5.30 41.08
C ILE A 262 -5.02 5.32 40.27
N ARG A 263 -4.22 6.39 40.39
CA ARG A 263 -2.92 6.53 39.72
C ARG A 263 -2.00 5.32 39.94
N PRO A 264 -1.88 4.74 41.16
CA PRO A 264 -1.04 3.56 41.34
C PRO A 264 -1.54 2.34 40.55
N GLN A 265 -2.85 2.14 40.47
CA GLN A 265 -3.47 1.05 39.70
C GLN A 265 -3.26 1.25 38.20
N LEU A 266 -3.45 2.48 37.71
CA LEU A 266 -3.19 2.83 36.32
C LEU A 266 -1.72 2.65 35.96
N LEU A 267 -0.80 3.04 36.85
CA LEU A 267 0.63 2.84 36.64
C LEU A 267 0.99 1.36 36.57
N HIS A 268 0.39 0.52 37.42
CA HIS A 268 0.59 -0.92 37.37
C HIS A 268 0.15 -1.52 36.03
N LEU A 269 -1.05 -1.16 35.55
CA LEU A 269 -1.54 -1.58 34.23
C LEU A 269 -0.68 -1.07 33.09
N VAL A 270 -0.20 0.18 33.17
CA VAL A 270 0.72 0.75 32.18
C VAL A 270 2.00 -0.08 32.05
N THR A 271 2.57 -0.51 33.18
CA THR A 271 3.75 -1.38 33.20
C THR A 271 3.47 -2.75 32.59
N LEU A 272 2.30 -3.35 32.87
CA LEU A 272 1.88 -4.62 32.23
C LEU A 272 1.75 -4.48 30.71
N LEU A 273 1.35 -3.30 30.23
CA LEU A 273 1.17 -2.98 28.81
C LEU A 273 2.45 -2.47 28.14
N GLY A 274 3.60 -2.53 28.83
CA GLY A 274 4.91 -2.14 28.29
C GLY A 274 5.00 -0.68 27.84
N HIS A 275 4.12 0.18 28.35
CA HIS A 275 4.05 1.61 27.98
C HIS A 275 3.75 1.86 26.48
N HIS A 276 3.26 0.87 25.74
CA HIS A 276 2.97 0.99 24.31
C HIS A 276 1.66 1.75 24.06
N PRO A 277 1.67 2.89 23.35
CA PRO A 277 0.45 3.67 23.08
C PRO A 277 -0.70 2.85 22.50
N TYR A 278 -0.40 1.93 21.58
CA TYR A 278 -1.43 1.09 20.98
C TYR A 278 -2.03 0.08 21.97
N ALA A 279 -1.21 -0.55 22.82
CA ALA A 279 -1.69 -1.44 23.88
C ALA A 279 -2.52 -0.68 24.93
N LEU A 280 -2.10 0.52 25.31
CA LEU A 280 -2.84 1.42 26.21
C LEU A 280 -4.21 1.81 25.62
N MET A 281 -4.26 2.06 24.31
CA MET A 281 -5.51 2.35 23.60
C MET A 281 -6.46 1.17 23.63
N LEU A 282 -5.98 -0.05 23.35
CA LEU A 282 -6.78 -1.28 23.37
C LEU A 282 -7.36 -1.56 24.77
N ALA A 283 -6.51 -1.53 25.81
CA ALA A 283 -6.95 -1.71 27.19
C ALA A 283 -7.92 -0.62 27.65
N GLY A 284 -7.68 0.63 27.28
CA GLY A 284 -8.60 1.73 27.56
C GLY A 284 -9.95 1.57 26.83
N ALA A 285 -9.95 1.03 25.61
CA ALA A 285 -11.18 0.74 24.88
C ALA A 285 -12.01 -0.34 25.58
N LEU A 286 -11.37 -1.40 26.08
CA LEU A 286 -12.01 -2.44 26.90
C LEU A 286 -12.66 -1.84 28.17
N ALA A 287 -11.92 -1.02 28.92
CA ALA A 287 -12.46 -0.34 30.11
C ALA A 287 -13.67 0.54 29.77
N ARG A 288 -13.55 1.35 28.71
CA ARG A 288 -14.56 2.35 28.36
C ARG A 288 -15.83 1.72 27.79
N ARG A 289 -15.67 0.73 26.90
CA ARG A 289 -16.76 0.17 26.08
C ARG A 289 -17.38 -1.05 26.73
N ASP A 290 -16.55 -1.97 27.21
CA ASP A 290 -17.01 -3.22 27.80
C ASP A 290 -17.25 -3.09 29.31
N LYS A 291 -16.97 -1.91 29.87
CA LYS A 291 -17.18 -1.56 31.28
C LYS A 291 -16.39 -2.43 32.25
N LEU A 292 -15.28 -2.99 31.76
CA LEU A 292 -14.32 -3.71 32.60
C LEU A 292 -13.67 -2.72 33.57
N SER A 293 -13.67 -3.10 34.85
CA SER A 293 -12.91 -2.39 35.88
C SER A 293 -11.40 -2.61 35.68
N LEU A 294 -10.59 -1.73 36.28
CA LEU A 294 -9.13 -1.88 36.25
C LEU A 294 -8.67 -3.20 36.88
N ASP A 295 -9.35 -3.63 37.95
CA ASP A 295 -9.05 -4.87 38.67
C ASP A 295 -9.42 -6.12 37.84
N GLU A 296 -10.43 -6.04 36.97
CA GLU A 296 -10.78 -7.13 36.03
C GLU A 296 -9.83 -7.19 34.83
N LEU A 297 -9.28 -6.04 34.40
CA LEU A 297 -8.34 -5.98 33.28
C LEU A 297 -6.96 -6.53 33.64
N GLU A 298 -6.49 -6.28 34.86
CA GLU A 298 -5.17 -6.73 35.31
C GLU A 298 -4.90 -8.22 35.08
N PRO A 299 -5.73 -9.17 35.56
CA PRO A 299 -5.49 -10.60 35.37
C PRO A 299 -5.62 -11.04 33.90
N LEU A 300 -6.40 -10.32 33.09
CA LEU A 300 -6.53 -10.63 31.67
C LEU A 300 -5.27 -10.24 30.90
N LEU A 301 -4.64 -9.13 31.27
CA LEU A 301 -3.48 -8.55 30.59
C LEU A 301 -2.14 -9.10 31.08
N GLN A 302 -2.12 -9.85 32.19
CA GLN A 302 -0.93 -10.54 32.63
C GLN A 302 -0.45 -11.53 31.57
N VAL A 303 0.82 -11.40 31.19
CA VAL A 303 1.50 -12.36 30.32
C VAL A 303 1.94 -13.51 31.20
N GLU A 304 1.44 -14.73 30.93
CA GLU A 304 1.98 -15.94 31.55
C GLU A 304 3.41 -16.13 31.03
N THR A 305 4.40 -15.64 31.77
CA THR A 305 5.78 -16.05 31.56
C THR A 305 5.86 -17.54 31.89
N ALA A 306 6.04 -18.37 30.86
CA ALA A 306 6.43 -19.75 31.07
C ALA A 306 7.64 -19.78 32.02
N PRO A 307 7.71 -20.73 32.97
CA PRO A 307 8.88 -20.83 33.85
C PRO A 307 10.12 -21.00 32.96
N PRO A 308 11.25 -20.35 33.29
CA PRO A 308 12.48 -20.56 32.56
C PRO A 308 12.76 -22.06 32.59
N VAL A 309 12.91 -22.65 31.41
CA VAL A 309 13.36 -24.03 31.28
C VAL A 309 14.73 -24.06 31.96
N GLU A 310 14.81 -24.68 33.14
CA GLU A 310 16.09 -24.96 33.78
C GLU A 310 16.91 -25.73 32.75
N ASN A 311 18.01 -25.13 32.29
CA ASN A 311 18.94 -25.74 31.35
C ASN A 311 19.34 -27.12 31.88
N SER A 312 18.72 -28.17 31.34
CA SER A 312 19.34 -29.48 31.31
C SER A 312 20.48 -29.36 30.31
N GLU A 313 21.70 -29.26 30.83
CA GLU A 313 22.92 -29.54 30.09
C GLU A 313 22.78 -30.94 29.48
N ASP A 314 22.26 -31.04 28.25
CA ASP A 314 22.59 -32.08 27.28
C ASP A 314 21.72 -31.93 26.02
N GLU A 315 22.42 -31.74 24.90
CA GLU A 315 22.07 -32.12 23.53
C GLU A 315 21.12 -31.24 22.66
N ALA A 316 21.78 -30.72 21.61
CA ALA A 316 21.37 -30.71 20.20
C ALA A 316 20.67 -29.46 19.64
N GLU A 317 21.50 -28.70 18.90
CA GLU A 317 21.20 -27.94 17.69
C GLU A 317 19.80 -28.19 17.13
N THR A 318 18.84 -27.35 17.53
CA THR A 318 17.56 -27.23 16.83
C THR A 318 17.35 -25.76 16.55
N GLU A 319 17.10 -25.47 15.27
CA GLU A 319 16.94 -24.17 14.64
C GLU A 319 16.25 -23.15 15.55
N GLU A 320 16.96 -22.05 15.82
CA GLU A 320 16.47 -20.87 16.54
C GLU A 320 15.16 -20.38 15.92
N SER A 321 14.04 -20.79 16.52
CA SER A 321 12.80 -20.02 16.43
C SER A 321 13.06 -18.73 17.21
N PRO A 322 12.96 -17.54 16.59
CA PRO A 322 13.21 -16.31 17.31
C PRO A 322 12.11 -16.17 18.38
N GLU A 323 12.48 -16.36 19.65
CA GLU A 323 11.64 -16.00 20.77
C GLU A 323 11.24 -14.53 20.59
N ALA A 324 9.98 -14.28 20.29
CA ALA A 324 9.47 -12.93 20.15
C ALA A 324 9.79 -12.18 21.46
N PRO A 325 10.50 -11.03 21.42
CA PRO A 325 10.91 -10.35 22.63
C PRO A 325 9.69 -10.09 23.53
N VAL A 326 9.85 -10.32 24.84
CA VAL A 326 8.83 -10.15 25.89
C VAL A 326 8.06 -8.81 25.78
N ILE A 327 8.67 -7.79 25.17
CA ILE A 327 8.05 -6.49 24.88
C ILE A 327 6.81 -6.61 23.97
N ASN A 328 6.90 -7.39 22.88
CA ASN A 328 5.74 -7.65 22.02
C ASN A 328 4.71 -8.57 22.70
N ALA A 329 5.09 -9.33 23.73
CA ALA A 329 4.15 -10.18 24.45
C ALA A 329 3.05 -9.35 25.12
N SER A 330 3.39 -8.17 25.66
CA SER A 330 2.39 -7.25 26.26
C SER A 330 1.39 -6.71 25.22
N LEU A 331 1.90 -6.26 24.06
CA LEU A 331 1.07 -5.77 22.96
C LEU A 331 0.19 -6.88 22.37
N ASN A 332 0.78 -8.05 22.11
CA ASN A 332 0.07 -9.21 21.59
C ASN A 332 -1.00 -9.67 22.58
N ARG A 333 -0.70 -9.68 23.89
CA ARG A 333 -1.68 -10.02 24.91
C ARG A 333 -2.85 -9.04 24.95
N ALA A 334 -2.58 -7.74 24.87
CA ALA A 334 -3.62 -6.73 24.79
C ALA A 334 -4.49 -6.89 23.54
N LEU A 335 -3.88 -7.25 22.40
CA LEU A 335 -4.59 -7.58 21.16
C LEU A 335 -5.46 -8.82 21.32
N ASP A 336 -4.94 -9.91 21.86
CA ASP A 336 -5.65 -11.18 22.04
C ASP A 336 -6.88 -10.99 22.93
N VAL A 337 -6.72 -10.39 24.10
CA VAL A 337 -7.83 -10.09 25.02
C VAL A 337 -8.88 -9.21 24.35
N SER A 338 -8.44 -8.21 23.58
CA SER A 338 -9.35 -7.30 22.88
C SER A 338 -10.10 -8.00 21.75
N LEU A 339 -9.46 -8.93 21.03
CA LEU A 339 -10.08 -9.72 19.98
C LEU A 339 -11.08 -10.74 20.55
N GLU A 340 -10.73 -11.38 21.66
CA GLU A 340 -11.61 -12.33 22.35
C GLU A 340 -12.90 -11.68 22.86
N ALA A 341 -12.81 -10.42 23.31
CA ALA A 341 -13.96 -9.61 23.75
C ALA A 341 -14.95 -9.31 22.63
N LEU A 342 -14.55 -9.40 21.36
CA LEU A 342 -15.42 -9.09 20.23
C LEU A 342 -16.53 -10.15 20.03
N PRO A 343 -17.76 -9.71 19.67
CA PRO A 343 -18.79 -10.57 19.13
C PRO A 343 -18.28 -11.44 17.98
N ARG A 344 -18.76 -12.68 17.89
CA ARG A 344 -18.30 -13.67 16.89
C ARG A 344 -18.37 -13.15 15.46
N ASP A 345 -19.41 -12.39 15.11
CA ASP A 345 -19.59 -11.84 13.76
C ASP A 345 -18.54 -10.77 13.44
N TYR A 346 -18.10 -10.00 14.43
CA TYR A 346 -17.06 -8.98 14.24
C TYR A 346 -15.67 -9.57 14.18
N ARG A 347 -15.42 -10.67 14.93
CA ARG A 347 -14.20 -11.47 14.76
C ARG A 347 -14.08 -12.04 13.37
N ARG A 348 -15.13 -12.68 12.85
CA ARG A 348 -15.15 -13.18 11.47
C ARG A 348 -14.94 -12.09 10.42
N LEU A 349 -15.37 -10.87 10.71
CA LEU A 349 -15.13 -9.71 9.87
C LEU A 349 -13.67 -9.24 9.96
N PHE A 350 -13.07 -9.27 11.15
CA PHE A 350 -11.65 -9.01 11.35
C PHE A 350 -10.78 -10.06 10.65
N ASP A 351 -11.09 -11.35 10.81
CA ASP A 351 -10.39 -12.46 10.16
C ASP A 351 -10.41 -12.36 8.63
N ALA A 352 -11.49 -11.79 8.05
CA ALA A 352 -11.60 -11.58 6.62
C ALA A 352 -10.53 -10.64 6.06
N PHE A 353 -9.95 -9.74 6.88
CA PHE A 353 -8.82 -8.92 6.46
C PHE A 353 -7.58 -9.75 6.12
N GLY A 354 -7.42 -10.95 6.68
CA GLY A 354 -6.28 -11.83 6.40
C GLY A 354 -6.18 -12.31 4.95
N VAL A 355 -7.23 -12.14 4.15
CA VAL A 355 -7.22 -12.46 2.70
C VAL A 355 -6.66 -11.31 1.85
N PHE A 356 -6.56 -10.10 2.44
CA PHE A 356 -6.14 -8.91 1.74
C PHE A 356 -4.70 -8.51 2.09
N PRO A 357 -4.01 -7.75 1.22
CA PRO A 357 -2.75 -7.11 1.57
C PRO A 357 -2.90 -6.19 2.81
N PRO A 358 -1.80 -5.92 3.55
CA PRO A 358 -1.81 -5.05 4.72
C PRO A 358 -2.23 -3.60 4.40
N ASP A 359 -2.20 -3.24 3.12
CA ASP A 359 -2.64 -1.96 2.56
C ASP A 359 -4.15 -1.68 2.77
N GLY A 360 -4.92 -2.69 3.15
CA GLY A 360 -6.36 -2.59 3.41
C GLY A 360 -7.21 -3.25 2.33
N ALA A 361 -8.52 -3.13 2.51
CA ALA A 361 -9.50 -3.85 1.71
C ALA A 361 -10.76 -3.00 1.45
N PRO A 362 -11.32 -3.02 0.23
CA PRO A 362 -12.56 -2.33 -0.04
C PRO A 362 -13.73 -3.03 0.65
N LEU A 363 -14.72 -2.24 1.09
CA LEU A 363 -15.88 -2.72 1.84
C LEU A 363 -16.61 -3.86 1.13
N ASP A 364 -16.84 -3.74 -0.17
CA ASP A 364 -17.58 -4.74 -0.95
C ASP A 364 -16.84 -6.08 -1.01
N ALA A 365 -15.51 -6.05 -1.08
CA ALA A 365 -14.70 -7.26 -1.05
C ALA A 365 -14.66 -7.89 0.34
N LEU A 366 -14.53 -7.07 1.40
CA LEU A 366 -14.65 -7.56 2.78
C LEU A 366 -16.01 -8.20 3.03
N HIS A 367 -17.09 -7.59 2.53
CA HIS A 367 -18.43 -8.15 2.64
C HIS A 367 -18.58 -9.46 1.86
N ALA A 368 -17.97 -9.57 0.68
CA ALA A 368 -18.04 -10.78 -0.13
C ALA A 368 -17.29 -11.98 0.50
N VAL A 369 -16.20 -11.72 1.22
CA VAL A 369 -15.36 -12.77 1.84
C VAL A 369 -15.80 -13.07 3.27
N SER A 370 -16.42 -12.10 3.96
CA SER A 370 -16.88 -12.28 5.34
C SER A 370 -18.26 -12.97 5.38
N PRO A 371 -18.47 -13.97 6.25
CA PRO A 371 -19.75 -14.65 6.41
C PRO A 371 -20.81 -13.81 7.16
N VAL A 372 -20.73 -12.47 7.09
CA VAL A 372 -21.64 -11.53 7.76
C VAL A 372 -22.86 -11.28 6.87
N GLY A 373 -24.06 -11.56 7.38
CA GLY A 373 -25.24 -11.74 6.56
C GLY A 373 -25.73 -10.54 5.73
N SER A 374 -25.40 -9.29 6.08
CA SER A 374 -25.80 -8.11 5.29
C SER A 374 -24.74 -7.02 5.26
N LEU A 375 -24.73 -6.23 4.18
CA LEU A 375 -23.81 -5.08 4.04
C LEU A 375 -23.93 -4.08 5.19
N LEU A 376 -25.15 -3.87 5.71
CA LEU A 376 -25.37 -3.01 6.88
C LEU A 376 -24.69 -3.59 8.13
N ALA A 377 -24.75 -4.91 8.33
CA ALA A 377 -24.05 -5.56 9.43
C ALA A 377 -22.53 -5.46 9.28
N SER A 378 -21.99 -5.61 8.06
CA SER A 378 -20.57 -5.37 7.79
C SER A 378 -20.15 -3.93 8.09
N LYS A 379 -20.94 -2.93 7.66
CA LYS A 379 -20.68 -1.51 7.97
C LYS A 379 -20.68 -1.25 9.48
N ARG A 380 -21.65 -1.80 10.22
CA ARG A 380 -21.71 -1.68 11.70
C ARG A 380 -20.56 -2.40 12.39
N GLY A 381 -20.18 -3.58 11.89
CA GLY A 381 -19.02 -4.32 12.36
C GLY A 381 -17.73 -3.54 12.19
N LEU A 382 -17.49 -2.96 11.02
CA LEU A 382 -16.32 -2.11 10.77
C LEU A 382 -16.30 -0.85 11.64
N LEU A 383 -17.45 -0.21 11.87
CA LEU A 383 -17.54 0.90 12.84
C LEU A 383 -17.14 0.48 14.25
N MET A 384 -17.55 -0.72 14.66
CA MET A 384 -17.17 -1.27 15.97
C MET A 384 -15.67 -1.57 16.00
N LEU A 385 -15.14 -2.28 15.00
CA LEU A 385 -13.72 -2.60 14.90
C LEU A 385 -12.85 -1.33 14.91
N GLU A 386 -13.27 -0.27 14.21
CA GLU A 386 -12.60 1.04 14.19
C GLU A 386 -12.59 1.67 15.58
N GLN A 387 -13.70 1.55 16.29
CA GLN A 387 -13.86 2.10 17.62
C GLN A 387 -13.06 1.37 18.70
N TYR A 388 -12.75 0.08 18.52
CA TYR A 388 -11.77 -0.64 19.33
C TYR A 388 -10.34 -0.40 18.84
N GLY A 389 -10.16 0.18 17.64
CA GLY A 389 -8.86 0.53 17.07
C GLY A 389 -8.21 -0.59 16.24
N PHE A 390 -8.94 -1.65 15.90
CA PHE A 390 -8.45 -2.76 15.08
C PHE A 390 -8.34 -2.43 13.60
N VAL A 391 -9.20 -1.54 13.11
CA VAL A 391 -9.20 -1.11 11.71
C VAL A 391 -9.23 0.40 11.67
N ARG A 392 -8.68 0.98 10.60
CA ARG A 392 -8.77 2.41 10.36
C ARG A 392 -9.48 2.64 9.04
N ARG A 393 -10.47 3.52 9.02
CA ARG A 393 -11.03 4.01 7.76
C ARG A 393 -9.99 4.87 7.04
N ASP A 394 -9.89 4.69 5.74
CA ASP A 394 -9.07 5.57 4.92
C ASP A 394 -9.68 6.98 4.96
N HIS A 395 -8.92 7.96 5.45
CA HIS A 395 -9.36 9.36 5.51
C HIS A 395 -9.51 9.98 4.11
N ARG A 396 -8.96 9.34 3.07
CA ARG A 396 -9.07 9.74 1.67
C ARG A 396 -10.40 9.31 1.05
N GLN A 397 -11.06 8.29 1.62
CA GLN A 397 -12.34 7.75 1.16
C GLN A 397 -13.29 7.57 2.37
N PRO A 398 -13.92 8.66 2.84
CA PRO A 398 -14.74 8.63 4.06
C PRO A 398 -16.12 7.95 3.91
N ASP A 399 -16.53 7.62 2.68
CA ASP A 399 -17.82 6.99 2.31
C ASP A 399 -17.70 5.48 2.10
#